data_AF-T0UT81-F1
#
_entry.id   AF-T0UT81-F1
#
_cell.length_a   1.000
_cell.length_b   1.000
_cell.length_c   1.000
_cell.angle_alpha   90.00
_cell.angle_beta   90.00
_cell.angle_gamma   90.00
#
_symmetry.space_group_name_H-M   'P 1'
#
loop_
_entity.id
_entity.type
_entity.pdbx_description
1 polymer ?
#
loop_
_entity_poly.entity_id
_entity_poly.type
_entity_poly.pdbx_seq_one_letter_code
_entity_poly.pdbx_strand_id
1 'polypeptide(L)'
;MSLVVAGFVIGGLVFAFYVSSTPKLTASKLSSTNSSLIYDSNGSLIADLGSEKRESVSANSIPLNLVNAVTSIEDKRFFKHRGIDVYRILGAALNNFTSSSTQGGSTLDQQLIKLAYFSTSESDQTLKRKAQEAWLALQMERKYTKEEILTFYINKVYMGNGNYGMLTAAKSYYGKDLKDLSIAQLALLAGIPQAPSQYDPYTNPEAAQNRRDTVLSEMYEDGNITKSEYDTAVATPVTDGLQTLTESTSYEPYLDNYIKEVIQEVSDKTGQDIYSAGLKVYTNVDTDVQKYLWDVYNTDYYVTYPDSDLQVASTIVDVQTGKVIAQLGSRNQDTTVSLGTNQAVLTDRDWGSTMKPITDYAPAIENGVYTSTSDITSDSKAYWPGTSTQIYNWDRQYYGNMTIQTAIQQSRNVPAVKALESVGLNKAKSFLEGLGIYYPQLYYSNAISSSTSDSDEKYGASSEKWLLHMPHSLTEEFTTNLNMSTKLNSTTVQAKHLIHLVAVQ
;
A
#
# COMPACT_ATOMS: atom_id res chain seq x y z
N MET A 1 44.92 -7.78 -26.35
CA MET A 1 45.31 -6.81 -25.30
C MET A 1 44.58 -5.47 -25.46
N SER A 2 44.59 -4.84 -26.64
CA SER A 2 43.93 -3.54 -26.88
C SER A 2 42.42 -3.51 -26.65
N LEU A 3 41.69 -4.60 -26.96
CA LEU A 3 40.24 -4.69 -26.72
C LEU A 3 39.87 -4.79 -25.23
N VAL A 4 40.71 -5.45 -24.43
CA VAL A 4 40.52 -5.57 -22.97
C VAL A 4 40.75 -4.21 -22.31
N VAL A 5 41.82 -3.52 -22.69
CA VAL A 5 42.12 -2.17 -22.20
C VAL A 5 41.03 -1.17 -22.61
N ALA A 6 40.55 -1.24 -23.85
CA ALA A 6 39.43 -0.40 -24.31
C ALA A 6 38.14 -0.67 -23.51
N GLY A 7 37.84 -1.93 -23.19
CA GLY A 7 36.72 -2.31 -22.34
C GLY A 7 36.80 -1.72 -20.93
N PHE A 8 37.97 -1.75 -20.29
CA PHE A 8 38.18 -1.13 -18.97
C PHE A 8 38.02 0.39 -19.01
N VAL A 9 38.53 1.05 -20.05
CA VAL A 9 38.41 2.50 -20.22
C VAL A 9 36.94 2.90 -20.41
N ILE A 10 36.21 2.21 -21.28
CA ILE A 10 34.78 2.47 -21.53
C ILE A 10 33.98 2.21 -20.25
N GLY A 11 34.21 1.09 -19.56
CA GLY A 11 33.55 0.77 -18.29
C GLY A 11 33.82 1.83 -17.21
N GLY A 12 35.07 2.30 -17.12
CA GLY A 12 35.46 3.38 -16.20
C GLY A 12 34.77 4.70 -16.51
N LEU A 13 34.66 5.07 -17.79
CA LEU A 13 33.95 6.29 -18.21
C LEU A 13 32.44 6.21 -17.94
N VAL A 14 31.81 5.06 -18.19
CA VAL A 14 30.39 4.82 -17.89
C VAL A 14 30.15 4.87 -16.38
N PHE A 15 31.02 4.25 -15.58
CA PHE A 15 30.96 4.32 -14.13
C PHE A 15 31.10 5.76 -13.62
N ALA A 16 32.09 6.51 -14.13
CA ALA A 16 32.28 7.92 -13.77
C ALA A 16 31.06 8.79 -14.15
N PHE A 17 30.47 8.56 -15.32
CA PHE A 17 29.25 9.23 -15.75
C PHE A 17 28.09 8.96 -14.79
N TYR A 18 27.83 7.71 -14.43
CA TYR A 18 26.76 7.36 -13.48
C TYR A 18 26.99 7.93 -12.07
N VAL A 19 28.24 7.94 -11.62
CA VAL A 19 28.60 8.42 -10.29
C VAL A 19 28.59 9.95 -10.21
N SER A 20 28.73 10.67 -11.33
CA SER A 20 28.71 12.14 -11.36
C SER A 20 27.41 12.75 -10.80
N SER A 21 26.29 12.03 -10.91
CA SER A 21 24.98 12.44 -10.36
C SER A 21 24.64 11.77 -9.03
N THR A 22 25.62 11.23 -8.29
CA THR A 22 25.38 10.59 -6.99
C THR A 22 25.04 11.63 -5.92
N PRO A 23 24.04 11.39 -5.05
CA PRO A 23 23.78 12.27 -3.91
C PRO A 23 24.96 12.33 -2.94
N LYS A 24 25.07 13.41 -2.15
CA LYS A 24 26.13 13.54 -1.14
C LYS A 24 25.84 12.63 0.05
N LEU A 25 26.88 11.93 0.52
CA LEU A 25 26.81 11.13 1.75
C LEU A 25 26.71 12.03 2.99
N THR A 26 25.62 11.91 3.73
CA THR A 26 25.32 12.62 4.98
C THR A 26 25.09 11.65 6.13
N ALA A 27 25.62 11.98 7.32
CA ALA A 27 25.46 11.15 8.53
C ALA A 27 23.99 10.90 8.88
N SER A 28 23.13 11.94 8.77
CA SER A 28 21.70 11.82 9.06
C SER A 28 21.04 10.70 8.28
N LYS A 29 21.21 10.63 6.95
CA LYS A 29 20.61 9.56 6.13
C LYS A 29 21.08 8.13 6.51
N LEU A 30 22.25 7.98 7.13
CA LEU A 30 22.77 6.70 7.59
C LEU A 30 22.29 6.36 9.00
N SER A 31 22.28 7.33 9.92
CA SER A 31 21.97 7.13 11.34
C SER A 31 20.49 7.30 11.68
N SER A 32 19.74 8.09 10.92
CA SER A 32 18.30 8.28 11.13
C SER A 32 17.51 7.44 10.12
N THR A 33 16.60 6.62 10.64
CA THR A 33 15.37 6.26 9.92
C THR A 33 14.53 7.52 9.86
N ASN A 34 14.38 8.10 8.68
CA ASN A 34 13.59 9.32 8.55
C ASN A 34 12.14 8.91 8.85
N SER A 35 11.58 9.34 9.99
CA SER A 35 10.16 9.08 10.29
C SER A 35 9.30 9.93 9.38
N SER A 36 8.24 9.35 8.82
CA SER A 36 7.25 10.12 8.11
C SER A 36 6.22 10.67 9.08
N LEU A 37 5.95 11.96 8.94
CA LEU A 37 4.98 12.70 9.71
C LEU A 37 3.77 12.97 8.84
N ILE A 38 2.58 12.61 9.32
CA ILE A 38 1.31 12.86 8.63
C ILE A 38 0.60 14.01 9.33
N TYR A 39 0.15 14.98 8.55
CA TYR A 39 -0.55 16.17 9.00
C TYR A 39 -1.97 16.22 8.43
N ASP A 40 -2.91 16.73 9.21
CA ASP A 40 -4.29 16.99 8.76
C ASP A 40 -4.40 18.23 7.85
N SER A 41 -5.63 18.53 7.42
CA SER A 41 -5.96 19.68 6.57
C SER A 41 -5.59 21.05 7.18
N ASN A 42 -5.51 21.14 8.52
CA ASN A 42 -5.11 22.34 9.26
C ASN A 42 -3.59 22.39 9.52
N GLY A 43 -2.85 21.35 9.13
CA GLY A 43 -1.41 21.23 9.35
C GLY A 43 -1.03 20.73 10.75
N SER A 44 -1.98 20.19 11.53
CA SER A 44 -1.72 19.55 12.82
C SER A 44 -1.15 18.15 12.60
N LEU A 45 -0.16 17.75 13.40
CA LEU A 45 0.40 16.40 13.34
C LEU A 45 -0.64 15.38 13.84
N ILE A 46 -0.96 14.38 13.02
CA ILE A 46 -1.95 13.34 13.34
C ILE A 46 -1.36 11.94 13.41
N ALA A 47 -0.19 11.71 12.80
CA ALA A 47 0.54 10.46 12.95
C ALA A 47 2.05 10.70 12.81
N ASP A 48 2.83 10.04 13.65
CA ASP A 48 4.27 9.89 13.48
C ASP A 48 4.54 8.41 13.22
N LEU A 49 4.75 8.03 11.96
CA LEU A 49 4.90 6.62 11.56
C LEU A 49 6.23 5.99 12.02
N GLY A 50 6.98 6.68 12.87
CA GLY A 50 8.25 6.24 13.38
C GLY A 50 8.48 6.47 14.87
N SER A 51 7.70 7.27 15.60
CA SER A 51 7.99 7.53 17.02
C SER A 51 7.85 6.29 17.92
N GLU A 52 6.87 5.42 17.65
CA GLU A 52 6.43 4.42 18.65
C GLU A 52 7.17 3.08 18.59
N LYS A 53 7.80 2.74 17.45
CA LYS A 53 8.54 1.47 17.27
C LYS A 53 10.05 1.70 17.18
N ARG A 54 10.63 2.49 18.09
CA ARG A 54 12.07 2.80 18.02
C ARG A 54 12.80 2.66 19.34
N GLU A 55 13.55 1.57 19.44
CA GLU A 55 14.70 1.50 20.32
C GLU A 55 15.98 1.41 19.48
N SER A 56 16.85 2.41 19.58
CA SER A 56 18.14 2.39 18.89
C SER A 56 19.17 1.66 19.75
N VAL A 57 19.82 0.64 19.20
CA VAL A 57 20.91 -0.06 19.87
C VAL A 57 22.24 0.65 19.63
N SER A 58 23.04 0.81 20.68
CA SER A 58 24.43 1.25 20.54
C SER A 58 25.32 0.09 20.11
N ALA A 59 26.43 0.37 19.42
CA ALA A 59 27.36 -0.67 18.92
C ALA A 59 27.77 -1.69 20.01
N ASN A 60 27.99 -1.21 21.23
CA ASN A 60 28.45 -2.02 22.37
C ASN A 60 27.37 -2.94 22.96
N SER A 61 26.12 -2.79 22.52
CA SER A 61 24.96 -3.53 23.04
C SER A 61 24.48 -4.63 22.08
N ILE A 62 25.12 -4.77 20.91
CA ILE A 62 24.81 -5.79 19.91
C ILE A 62 25.56 -7.09 20.28
N PRO A 63 24.86 -8.22 20.51
CA PRO A 63 25.52 -9.47 20.85
C PRO A 63 26.29 -10.05 19.66
N LEU A 64 27.44 -10.68 19.92
CA LEU A 64 28.31 -11.27 18.90
C LEU A 64 27.57 -12.29 18.02
N ASN A 65 26.65 -13.07 18.60
CA ASN A 65 25.84 -14.02 17.83
C ASN A 65 24.96 -13.34 16.79
N LEU A 66 24.47 -12.11 17.04
CA LEU A 66 23.72 -11.36 16.03
C LEU A 66 24.64 -10.83 14.93
N VAL A 67 25.82 -10.31 15.31
CA VAL A 67 26.85 -9.91 14.34
C VAL A 67 27.15 -11.07 13.40
N ASN A 68 27.44 -12.24 13.98
CA ASN A 68 27.74 -13.45 13.23
C ASN A 68 26.56 -13.89 12.36
N ALA A 69 25.33 -13.89 12.87
CA ALA A 69 24.14 -14.25 12.10
C ALA A 69 23.96 -13.36 10.86
N VAL A 70 24.01 -12.04 11.05
CA VAL A 70 23.87 -11.06 9.97
C VAL A 70 24.99 -11.20 8.95
N THR A 71 26.26 -11.29 9.39
CA THR A 71 27.37 -11.41 8.44
C THR A 71 27.39 -12.76 7.74
N SER A 72 27.00 -13.87 8.39
CA SER A 72 27.01 -15.19 7.74
C SER A 72 26.02 -15.25 6.57
N ILE A 73 24.85 -14.62 6.72
CA ILE A 73 23.81 -14.66 5.68
C ILE A 73 23.91 -13.53 4.65
N GLU A 74 24.26 -12.30 5.04
CA GLU A 74 24.28 -11.15 4.13
C GLU A 74 25.64 -10.91 3.47
N ASP A 75 26.74 -11.14 4.21
CA ASP A 75 28.09 -10.75 3.79
C ASP A 75 29.22 -11.44 4.59
N LYS A 76 29.52 -12.70 4.26
CA LYS A 76 30.51 -13.54 4.97
C LYS A 76 31.90 -12.92 5.10
N ARG A 77 32.23 -11.98 4.22
CA ARG A 77 33.52 -11.30 4.14
C ARG A 77 33.43 -9.85 4.57
N PHE A 78 32.36 -9.45 5.27
CA PHE A 78 32.10 -8.08 5.68
C PHE A 78 33.33 -7.38 6.26
N PHE A 79 34.03 -8.00 7.21
CA PHE A 79 35.23 -7.44 7.85
C PHE A 79 36.52 -7.53 7.02
N LYS A 80 36.48 -8.17 5.83
CA LYS A 80 37.65 -8.43 4.97
C LYS A 80 37.66 -7.60 3.68
N HIS A 81 36.57 -6.92 3.35
CA HIS A 81 36.45 -6.10 2.14
C HIS A 81 36.25 -4.61 2.47
N ARG A 82 36.24 -3.77 1.42
CA ARG A 82 35.99 -2.33 1.54
C ARG A 82 34.92 -1.84 0.57
N GLY A 83 33.71 -1.62 1.06
CA GLY A 83 32.51 -1.12 0.40
C GLY A 83 31.90 -2.15 -0.54
N ILE A 84 32.74 -2.79 -1.34
CA ILE A 84 32.39 -3.82 -2.31
C ILE A 84 33.29 -5.05 -2.13
N ASP A 85 32.72 -6.24 -2.34
CA ASP A 85 33.49 -7.49 -2.39
C ASP A 85 33.75 -7.87 -3.84
N VAL A 86 34.97 -7.58 -4.32
CA VAL A 86 35.40 -7.89 -5.68
C VAL A 86 35.36 -9.39 -5.97
N TYR A 87 35.68 -10.23 -4.99
CA TYR A 87 35.66 -11.70 -5.19
C TYR A 87 34.23 -12.20 -5.34
N ARG A 88 33.30 -11.66 -4.55
CA ARG A 88 31.89 -12.03 -4.69
C ARG A 88 31.28 -11.50 -5.98
N ILE A 89 31.64 -10.27 -6.41
CA ILE A 89 31.19 -9.72 -7.69
C ILE A 89 31.68 -10.59 -8.87
N LEU A 90 32.97 -10.96 -8.88
CA LEU A 90 33.53 -11.82 -9.92
C LEU A 90 32.91 -13.23 -9.87
N GLY A 91 32.73 -13.80 -8.68
CA GLY A 91 32.07 -15.09 -8.49
C GLY A 91 30.63 -15.10 -8.99
N ALA A 92 29.84 -14.08 -8.63
CA ALA A 92 28.47 -13.91 -9.09
C ALA A 92 28.39 -13.73 -10.61
N ALA A 93 29.30 -12.94 -11.19
CA ALA A 93 29.36 -12.77 -12.65
C ALA A 93 29.63 -14.12 -13.35
N LEU A 94 30.66 -14.86 -12.92
CA LEU A 94 30.99 -16.17 -13.48
C LEU A 94 29.83 -17.16 -13.35
N ASN A 95 29.21 -17.22 -12.17
CA ASN A 95 28.07 -18.11 -11.93
C ASN A 95 26.89 -17.78 -12.85
N ASN A 96 26.52 -16.49 -12.97
CA ASN A 96 25.43 -16.04 -13.82
C ASN A 96 25.68 -16.25 -15.34
N PHE A 97 26.95 -16.41 -15.76
CA PHE A 97 27.30 -16.81 -17.13
C PHE A 97 27.24 -18.32 -17.36
N THR A 98 27.39 -19.13 -16.30
CA THR A 98 27.50 -20.60 -16.40
C THR A 98 26.28 -21.37 -15.91
N SER A 99 25.41 -20.75 -15.12
CA SER A 99 24.22 -21.37 -14.54
C SER A 99 22.97 -20.53 -14.77
N SER A 100 21.80 -21.17 -14.66
CA SER A 100 20.50 -20.50 -14.71
C SER A 100 20.10 -19.86 -13.36
N SER A 101 20.95 -19.97 -12.34
CA SER A 101 20.74 -19.41 -11.00
C SER A 101 21.43 -18.06 -10.88
N THR A 102 20.67 -17.02 -10.49
CA THR A 102 21.22 -15.68 -10.29
C THR A 102 21.75 -15.52 -8.87
N GLN A 103 23.08 -15.44 -8.73
CA GLN A 103 23.70 -15.13 -7.44
C GLN A 103 23.88 -13.62 -7.26
N GLY A 104 23.56 -13.13 -6.05
CA GLY A 104 23.71 -11.72 -5.69
C GLY A 104 25.14 -11.35 -5.29
N GLY A 105 25.65 -10.23 -5.82
CA GLY A 105 26.98 -9.70 -5.48
C GLY A 105 27.01 -8.53 -4.48
N SER A 106 25.86 -8.11 -3.91
CA SER A 106 25.73 -6.83 -3.16
C SER A 106 26.08 -6.92 -1.67
N THR A 107 27.00 -6.08 -1.17
CA THR A 107 27.53 -6.10 0.23
C THR A 107 26.55 -5.52 1.23
N LEU A 108 26.77 -5.80 2.51
CA LEU A 108 26.00 -5.17 3.58
C LEU A 108 26.12 -3.63 3.52
N ASP A 109 27.30 -3.12 3.17
CA ASP A 109 27.53 -1.71 2.90
C ASP A 109 26.63 -1.18 1.76
N GLN A 110 26.55 -1.89 0.64
CA GLN A 110 25.68 -1.52 -0.48
C GLN A 110 24.20 -1.62 -0.10
N GLN A 111 23.81 -2.62 0.69
CA GLN A 111 22.45 -2.74 1.19
C GLN A 111 22.06 -1.57 2.10
N LEU A 112 22.92 -1.17 3.04
CA LEU A 112 22.69 0.00 3.88
C LEU A 112 22.54 1.28 3.04
N ILE A 113 23.40 1.47 2.04
CA ILE A 113 23.29 2.60 1.12
C ILE A 113 21.98 2.58 0.33
N LYS A 114 21.57 1.40 -0.16
CA LYS A 114 20.26 1.22 -0.82
C LYS A 114 19.13 1.70 0.09
N LEU A 115 19.11 1.23 1.34
CA LEU A 115 18.13 1.62 2.37
C LEU A 115 18.21 3.10 2.78
N ALA A 116 19.29 3.81 2.47
CA ALA A 116 19.50 5.18 2.91
C ALA A 116 19.30 6.26 1.84
N TYR A 117 19.50 5.91 0.57
CA TYR A 117 19.57 6.92 -0.49
C TYR A 117 18.66 6.66 -1.68
N PHE A 118 18.10 5.46 -1.82
CA PHE A 118 17.42 5.07 -3.05
C PHE A 118 16.06 4.44 -2.76
N SER A 119 15.11 4.60 -3.69
CA SER A 119 13.89 3.80 -3.68
C SER A 119 14.21 2.34 -3.96
N THR A 120 13.42 1.45 -3.36
CA THR A 120 13.45 0.00 -3.51
C THR A 120 12.64 -0.49 -4.73
N SER A 121 11.99 0.42 -5.48
CA SER A 121 11.21 0.08 -6.69
C SER A 121 12.03 -0.72 -7.72
N GLU A 122 11.37 -1.67 -8.39
CA GLU A 122 11.96 -2.48 -9.45
C GLU A 122 12.41 -1.63 -10.65
N SER A 123 11.64 -0.59 -10.98
CA SER A 123 11.97 0.36 -12.07
C SER A 123 13.28 1.12 -11.83
N ASP A 124 13.70 1.25 -10.58
CA ASP A 124 14.92 1.94 -10.18
C ASP A 124 16.16 1.03 -10.12
N GLN A 125 16.01 -0.29 -10.37
CA GLN A 125 17.12 -1.26 -10.35
C GLN A 125 18.04 -1.14 -11.58
N THR A 126 18.54 0.05 -11.84
CA THR A 126 19.41 0.37 -12.99
C THR A 126 20.89 0.13 -12.68
N LEU A 127 21.69 -0.14 -13.72
CA LEU A 127 23.16 -0.17 -13.62
C LEU A 127 23.72 1.16 -13.07
N LYS A 128 23.04 2.28 -13.36
CA LYS A 128 23.34 3.58 -12.79
C LYS A 128 23.22 3.55 -11.27
N ARG A 129 22.07 3.13 -10.73
CA ARG A 129 21.86 3.03 -9.27
C ARG A 129 22.92 2.14 -8.62
N LYS A 130 23.21 0.96 -9.19
CA LYS A 130 24.23 0.06 -8.64
C LYS A 130 25.64 0.64 -8.63
N ALA A 131 26.02 1.42 -9.65
CA ALA A 131 27.28 2.16 -9.64
C ALA A 131 27.32 3.22 -8.53
N GLN A 132 26.21 3.93 -8.32
CA GLN A 132 26.07 4.93 -7.26
C GLN A 132 26.10 4.29 -5.85
N GLU A 133 25.43 3.15 -5.67
CA GLU A 133 25.48 2.36 -4.43
C GLU A 133 26.92 1.94 -4.09
N ALA A 134 27.65 1.38 -5.07
CA ALA A 134 29.05 0.98 -4.91
C ALA A 134 29.96 2.16 -4.55
N TRP A 135 29.79 3.31 -5.22
CA TRP A 135 30.55 4.52 -4.91
C TRP A 135 30.28 5.05 -3.51
N LEU A 136 29.01 5.13 -3.11
CA LEU A 136 28.63 5.59 -1.78
C LEU A 136 29.10 4.63 -0.68
N ALA A 137 29.06 3.32 -0.91
CA ALA A 137 29.59 2.33 0.03
C ALA A 137 31.09 2.53 0.27
N LEU A 138 31.86 2.77 -0.80
CA LEU A 138 33.29 3.11 -0.68
C LEU A 138 33.55 4.42 0.05
N GLN A 139 32.68 5.43 -0.12
CA GLN A 139 32.80 6.70 0.61
C GLN A 139 32.40 6.56 2.08
N MET A 140 31.42 5.72 2.38
CA MET A 140 30.95 5.43 3.74
C MET A 140 32.05 4.78 4.57
N GLU A 141 32.73 3.77 4.02
CA GLU A 141 33.84 3.10 4.70
C GLU A 141 35.10 3.95 4.91
N ARG A 142 35.22 5.08 4.20
CA ARG A 142 36.28 6.06 4.49
C ARG A 142 35.97 6.90 5.72
N LYS A 143 34.71 6.94 6.15
CA LYS A 143 34.22 7.80 7.23
C LYS A 143 33.81 7.04 8.49
N TYR A 144 33.35 5.80 8.33
CA TYR A 144 32.80 4.99 9.41
C TYR A 144 33.51 3.64 9.51
N THR A 145 33.62 3.11 10.72
CA THR A 145 34.17 1.77 10.95
C THR A 145 33.15 0.69 10.58
N LYS A 146 33.61 -0.57 10.46
CA LYS A 146 32.73 -1.71 10.16
C LYS A 146 31.68 -1.92 11.25
N GLU A 147 32.05 -1.69 12.50
CA GLU A 147 31.15 -1.77 13.65
C GLU A 147 30.05 -0.69 13.57
N GLU A 148 30.41 0.54 13.22
CA GLU A 148 29.44 1.63 13.03
C GLU A 148 28.49 1.34 11.86
N ILE A 149 29.01 0.84 10.74
CA ILE A 149 28.22 0.48 9.55
C ILE A 149 27.23 -0.63 9.87
N LEU A 150 27.68 -1.68 10.57
CA LEU A 150 26.81 -2.76 11.01
C LEU A 150 25.74 -2.24 11.99
N THR A 151 26.10 -1.32 12.88
CA THR A 151 25.16 -0.69 13.82
C THR A 151 24.11 0.13 13.08
N PHE A 152 24.48 0.90 12.06
CA PHE A 152 23.52 1.61 11.20
C PHE A 152 22.58 0.64 10.49
N TYR A 153 23.10 -0.45 9.94
CA TYR A 153 22.29 -1.48 9.30
C TYR A 153 21.28 -2.10 10.28
N ILE A 154 21.74 -2.56 11.44
CA ILE A 154 20.91 -3.19 12.48
C ILE A 154 19.81 -2.25 12.98
N ASN A 155 20.07 -0.95 13.05
CA ASN A 155 19.06 0.04 13.45
C ASN A 155 18.11 0.46 12.31
N LYS A 156 18.44 0.14 11.06
CA LYS A 156 17.73 0.69 9.88
C LYS A 156 16.87 -0.31 9.13
N VAL A 157 17.22 -1.59 9.16
CA VAL A 157 16.49 -2.63 8.43
C VAL A 157 15.01 -2.67 8.81
N TYR A 158 14.14 -2.84 7.82
CA TYR A 158 12.72 -3.11 8.07
C TYR A 158 12.56 -4.58 8.46
N MET A 159 11.84 -4.82 9.56
CA MET A 159 11.72 -6.12 10.20
C MET A 159 10.31 -6.73 10.09
N GLY A 160 9.40 -6.10 9.35
CA GLY A 160 7.99 -6.48 9.28
C GLY A 160 7.19 -5.92 10.44
N ASN A 161 5.85 -5.98 10.35
CA ASN A 161 4.93 -5.51 11.38
C ASN A 161 5.24 -4.09 11.88
N GLY A 162 5.60 -3.16 10.98
CA GLY A 162 5.97 -1.78 11.30
C GLY A 162 7.29 -1.62 12.10
N ASN A 163 8.01 -2.70 12.42
CA ASN A 163 9.22 -2.63 13.21
C ASN A 163 10.42 -2.24 12.34
N TYR A 164 11.12 -1.18 12.73
CA TYR A 164 12.38 -0.76 12.12
C TYR A 164 13.52 -0.92 13.12
N GLY A 165 14.55 -1.64 12.69
CA GLY A 165 15.69 -2.03 13.50
C GLY A 165 15.45 -3.31 14.30
N MET A 166 16.52 -4.08 14.51
CA MET A 166 16.43 -5.40 15.12
C MET A 166 16.13 -5.35 16.62
N LEU A 167 16.54 -4.30 17.34
CA LEU A 167 16.20 -4.15 18.77
C LEU A 167 14.71 -3.90 18.96
N THR A 168 14.14 -2.98 18.20
CA THR A 168 12.68 -2.79 18.15
C THR A 168 11.96 -4.12 17.87
N ALA A 169 12.39 -4.85 16.83
CA ALA A 169 11.78 -6.13 16.49
C ALA A 169 11.94 -7.17 17.62
N ALA A 170 13.06 -7.19 18.33
CA ALA A 170 13.26 -8.07 19.49
C ALA A 170 12.27 -7.76 20.63
N LYS A 171 12.04 -6.47 20.92
CA LYS A 171 11.04 -6.03 21.91
C LYS A 171 9.62 -6.36 21.46
N SER A 172 9.29 -6.08 20.20
CA SER A 172 7.96 -6.34 19.64
C SER A 172 7.65 -7.83 19.54
N TYR A 173 8.58 -8.64 19.02
CA TYR A 173 8.34 -10.06 18.78
C TYR A 173 8.53 -10.90 20.05
N TYR A 174 9.49 -10.57 20.91
CA TYR A 174 9.88 -11.43 22.03
C TYR A 174 9.77 -10.76 23.41
N GLY A 175 9.52 -9.45 23.47
CA GLY A 175 9.55 -8.70 24.74
C GLY A 175 10.94 -8.61 25.37
N LYS A 176 12.01 -8.79 24.58
CA LYS A 176 13.39 -8.96 25.08
C LYS A 176 14.37 -8.01 24.42
N ASP A 177 15.47 -7.70 25.12
CA ASP A 177 16.64 -7.08 24.51
C ASP A 177 17.39 -8.08 23.62
N LEU A 178 18.14 -7.58 22.63
CA LEU A 178 18.92 -8.43 21.71
C LEU A 178 19.84 -9.43 22.42
N LYS A 179 20.48 -9.01 23.52
CA LYS A 179 21.39 -9.84 24.32
C LYS A 179 20.70 -11.03 25.01
N ASP A 180 19.38 -10.96 25.20
CA ASP A 180 18.59 -11.96 25.92
C ASP A 180 17.87 -12.92 24.95
N LEU A 181 18.10 -12.78 23.64
CA LEU A 181 17.55 -13.65 22.61
C LEU A 181 18.38 -14.93 22.44
N SER A 182 17.69 -16.03 22.12
CA SER A 182 18.35 -17.30 21.76
C SER A 182 19.00 -17.23 20.38
N ILE A 183 19.90 -18.17 20.06
CA ILE A 183 20.52 -18.28 18.73
C ILE A 183 19.44 -18.42 17.63
N ALA A 184 18.37 -19.19 17.88
CA ALA A 184 17.27 -19.34 16.93
C ALA A 184 16.52 -18.01 16.70
N GLN A 185 16.28 -17.23 17.75
CA GLN A 185 15.62 -15.92 17.66
C GLN A 185 16.50 -14.88 16.94
N LEU A 186 17.81 -14.86 17.25
CA LEU A 186 18.77 -14.00 16.55
C LEU A 186 18.91 -14.36 15.07
N ALA A 187 18.93 -15.65 14.73
CA ALA A 187 18.96 -16.11 13.35
C ALA A 187 17.70 -15.73 12.58
N LEU A 188 16.52 -15.76 13.22
CA LEU A 188 15.28 -15.28 12.60
C LEU A 188 15.38 -13.78 12.29
N LEU A 189 15.75 -12.96 13.28
CA LEU A 189 15.91 -11.52 13.07
C LEU A 189 16.93 -11.20 11.96
N ALA A 190 18.04 -11.95 11.86
CA ALA A 190 19.02 -11.76 10.79
C ALA A 190 18.49 -12.17 9.41
N GLY A 191 17.53 -13.10 9.34
CA GLY A 191 16.97 -13.60 8.07
C GLY A 191 15.84 -12.75 7.48
N ILE A 192 15.06 -12.08 8.34
CA ILE A 192 13.88 -11.27 7.97
C ILE A 192 14.17 -10.15 6.94
N PRO A 193 15.23 -9.33 7.07
CA PRO A 193 15.45 -8.16 6.21
C PRO A 193 15.46 -8.43 4.71
N GLN A 194 15.77 -9.67 4.29
CA GLN A 194 15.78 -10.04 2.88
C GLN A 194 14.38 -9.89 2.23
N ALA A 195 13.33 -10.31 2.93
CA ALA A 195 11.94 -10.21 2.46
C ALA A 195 10.98 -10.18 3.67
N PRO A 196 10.84 -9.02 4.34
CA PRO A 196 10.19 -8.94 5.66
C PRO A 196 8.76 -9.50 5.70
N SER A 197 7.95 -9.23 4.68
CA SER A 197 6.58 -9.76 4.59
C SER A 197 6.53 -11.28 4.34
N GLN A 198 7.49 -11.81 3.56
CA GLN A 198 7.55 -13.25 3.26
C GLN A 198 8.06 -14.06 4.45
N TYR A 199 8.97 -13.49 5.24
CA TYR A 199 9.59 -14.13 6.40
C TYR A 199 8.99 -13.69 7.73
N ASP A 200 7.78 -13.12 7.69
CA ASP A 200 7.02 -12.79 8.88
C ASP A 200 6.58 -14.07 9.60
N PRO A 201 7.01 -14.30 10.85
CA PRO A 201 6.66 -15.52 11.58
C PRO A 201 5.19 -15.58 12.05
N TYR A 202 4.45 -14.46 12.01
CA TYR A 202 3.04 -14.41 12.38
C TYR A 202 2.13 -14.81 11.22
N THR A 203 2.43 -14.34 10.01
CA THR A 203 1.61 -14.62 8.81
C THR A 203 2.13 -15.80 8.00
N ASN A 204 3.45 -16.03 7.99
CA ASN A 204 4.12 -17.03 7.14
C ASN A 204 5.16 -17.86 7.94
N PRO A 205 4.75 -18.60 9.00
CA PRO A 205 5.68 -19.27 9.91
C PRO A 205 6.60 -20.29 9.23
N GLU A 206 6.11 -21.04 8.24
CA GLU A 206 6.93 -22.03 7.53
C GLU A 206 8.06 -21.37 6.71
N ALA A 207 7.75 -20.28 6.00
CA ALA A 207 8.75 -19.53 5.25
C ALA A 207 9.77 -18.87 6.17
N ALA A 208 9.32 -18.31 7.29
CA ALA A 208 10.17 -17.73 8.33
C ALA A 208 11.12 -18.78 8.94
N GLN A 209 10.60 -19.98 9.24
CA GLN A 209 11.38 -21.10 9.75
C GLN A 209 12.48 -21.53 8.77
N ASN A 210 12.12 -21.78 7.50
CA ASN A 210 13.08 -22.18 6.47
C ASN A 210 14.20 -21.12 6.29
N ARG A 211 13.83 -19.83 6.33
CA ARG A 211 14.79 -18.74 6.25
C ARG A 211 15.73 -18.69 7.45
N ARG A 212 15.20 -18.78 8.67
CA ARG A 212 16.00 -18.86 9.90
C ARG A 212 16.95 -20.05 9.86
N ASP A 213 16.48 -21.23 9.43
CA ASP A 213 17.31 -22.44 9.39
C ASP A 213 18.42 -22.32 8.35
N THR A 214 18.19 -21.58 7.26
CA THR A 214 19.26 -21.18 6.32
C THR A 214 20.32 -20.33 7.04
N VAL A 215 19.91 -19.31 7.82
CA VAL A 215 20.86 -18.48 8.59
C VAL A 215 21.66 -19.34 9.58
N LEU A 216 20.99 -20.25 10.30
CA LEU A 216 21.66 -21.16 11.23
C LEU A 216 22.68 -22.06 10.53
N SER A 217 22.35 -22.56 9.33
CA SER A 217 23.25 -23.40 8.52
C SER A 217 24.49 -22.61 8.13
N GLU A 218 24.31 -21.38 7.64
CA GLU A 218 25.43 -20.50 7.28
C GLU A 218 26.31 -20.17 8.49
N MET A 219 25.71 -19.91 9.67
CA MET A 219 26.45 -19.67 10.91
C MET A 219 27.26 -20.90 11.33
N TYR A 220 26.73 -22.11 11.16
CA TYR A 220 27.44 -23.35 11.47
C TYR A 220 28.60 -23.60 10.50
N GLU A 221 28.37 -23.43 9.19
CA GLU A 221 29.40 -23.60 8.16
C GLU A 221 30.56 -22.60 8.32
N ASP A 222 30.24 -21.37 8.73
CA ASP A 222 31.24 -20.33 9.01
C ASP A 222 31.95 -20.54 10.37
N GLY A 223 31.58 -21.56 11.13
CA GLY A 223 32.18 -21.91 12.42
C GLY A 223 31.80 -20.97 13.58
N ASN A 224 30.72 -20.20 13.42
CA ASN A 224 30.26 -19.23 14.40
C ASN A 224 29.44 -19.86 15.54
N ILE A 225 28.91 -21.07 15.33
CA ILE A 225 28.20 -21.87 16.33
C ILE A 225 28.66 -23.33 16.24
N THR A 226 28.57 -24.05 17.37
CA THR A 226 28.87 -25.49 17.43
C THR A 226 27.75 -26.32 16.81
N LYS A 227 28.05 -27.58 16.45
CA LYS A 227 27.05 -28.53 15.94
C LYS A 227 25.89 -28.71 16.93
N SER A 228 26.19 -28.78 18.23
CA SER A 228 25.16 -28.91 19.28
C SER A 228 24.24 -27.70 19.35
N GLU A 229 24.78 -26.48 19.23
CA GLU A 229 23.99 -25.25 19.21
C GLU A 229 23.12 -25.16 17.96
N TYR A 230 23.68 -25.52 16.80
CA TYR A 230 22.94 -25.61 15.54
C TYR A 230 21.77 -26.59 15.64
N ASP A 231 22.01 -27.82 16.07
CA ASP A 231 20.98 -28.86 16.18
C ASP A 231 19.87 -28.44 17.17
N THR A 232 20.24 -27.77 18.26
CA THR A 232 19.28 -27.23 19.24
C THR A 232 18.44 -26.08 18.65
N ALA A 233 19.09 -25.16 17.93
CA ALA A 233 18.43 -23.99 17.36
C ALA A 233 17.46 -24.36 16.23
N VAL A 234 17.83 -25.30 15.36
CA VAL A 234 16.96 -25.79 14.27
C VAL A 234 15.75 -26.53 14.83
N ALA A 235 15.93 -27.30 15.91
CA ALA A 235 14.82 -28.01 16.57
C ALA A 235 13.86 -27.07 17.32
N THR A 236 14.22 -25.80 17.54
CA THR A 236 13.36 -24.82 18.22
C THR A 236 12.27 -24.34 17.25
N PRO A 237 10.97 -24.37 17.62
CA PRO A 237 9.91 -23.82 16.78
C PRO A 237 10.13 -22.33 16.48
N VAL A 238 9.80 -21.86 15.27
CA VAL A 238 9.98 -20.43 14.91
C VAL A 238 9.09 -19.50 15.73
N THR A 239 8.00 -20.04 16.27
CA THR A 239 7.05 -19.34 17.14
C THR A 239 7.49 -19.28 18.61
N ASP A 240 8.62 -19.90 18.96
CA ASP A 240 9.10 -19.94 20.35
C ASP A 240 9.37 -18.53 20.91
N GLY A 241 8.65 -18.22 21.99
CA GLY A 241 8.75 -16.94 22.69
C GLY A 241 8.06 -15.76 22.01
N LEU A 242 7.38 -15.96 20.85
CA LEU A 242 6.64 -14.89 20.19
C LEU A 242 5.52 -14.37 21.10
N GLN A 243 5.49 -13.06 21.28
CA GLN A 243 4.42 -12.34 21.94
C GLN A 243 3.29 -12.07 20.96
N THR A 244 2.08 -11.89 21.48
CA THR A 244 0.99 -11.30 20.68
C THR A 244 1.42 -9.89 20.25
N LEU A 245 1.37 -9.62 18.95
CA LEU A 245 1.64 -8.27 18.45
C LEU A 245 0.61 -7.33 19.06
N THR A 246 1.07 -6.43 19.90
CA THR A 246 0.29 -5.29 20.37
C THR A 246 0.76 -4.11 19.54
N GLU A 247 -0.04 -3.74 18.54
CA GLU A 247 0.29 -2.57 17.76
C GLU A 247 -0.16 -1.31 18.51
N SER A 248 0.77 -0.58 19.11
CA SER A 248 0.50 0.80 19.53
C SER A 248 0.72 1.70 18.31
N THR A 249 -0.37 2.15 17.71
CA THR A 249 -0.33 3.19 16.68
C THR A 249 0.02 4.53 17.30
N SER A 250 0.75 5.38 16.56
CA SER A 250 1.03 6.77 16.95
C SER A 250 -0.13 7.73 16.67
N TYR A 251 -1.25 7.18 16.25
CA TYR A 251 -2.44 7.89 15.83
C TYR A 251 -3.66 7.30 16.56
N GLU A 252 -4.65 8.16 16.75
CA GLU A 252 -5.92 7.79 17.38
C GLU A 252 -6.68 6.76 16.53
N PRO A 253 -7.37 5.77 17.14
CA PRO A 253 -8.05 4.70 16.39
C PRO A 253 -9.01 5.17 15.30
N TYR A 254 -9.65 6.33 15.50
CA TYR A 254 -10.59 6.88 14.52
C TYR A 254 -9.93 7.34 13.21
N LEU A 255 -8.60 7.44 13.15
CA LEU A 255 -7.84 7.80 11.95
C LEU A 255 -7.34 6.58 11.16
N ASP A 256 -7.50 5.37 11.69
CA ASP A 256 -6.81 4.18 11.18
C ASP A 256 -7.07 3.92 9.69
N ASN A 257 -8.33 3.86 9.28
CA ASN A 257 -8.69 3.59 7.88
C ASN A 257 -8.22 4.72 6.95
N TYR A 258 -8.32 5.98 7.38
CA TYR A 258 -7.83 7.11 6.57
C TYR A 258 -6.30 7.06 6.41
N ILE A 259 -5.57 6.78 7.49
CA ILE A 259 -4.10 6.66 7.45
C ILE A 259 -3.65 5.50 6.57
N LYS A 260 -4.38 4.37 6.58
CA LYS A 260 -4.14 3.24 5.67
C LYS A 260 -4.16 3.67 4.21
N GLU A 261 -5.18 4.41 3.80
CA GLU A 261 -5.26 4.89 2.42
C GLU A 261 -4.19 5.92 2.09
N VAL A 262 -3.81 6.78 3.04
CA VAL A 262 -2.67 7.70 2.86
C VAL A 262 -1.37 6.94 2.64
N ILE A 263 -1.11 5.89 3.42
CA ILE A 263 0.09 5.05 3.29
C ILE A 263 0.12 4.39 1.91
N GLN A 264 -1.00 3.77 1.49
CA GLN A 264 -1.12 3.11 0.20
C GLN A 264 -0.93 4.10 -0.95
N GLU A 265 -1.57 5.26 -0.89
CA GLU A 265 -1.47 6.28 -1.92
C GLU A 265 -0.06 6.87 -2.05
N VAL A 266 0.63 7.10 -0.94
CA VAL A 266 2.03 7.55 -0.95
C VAL A 266 2.90 6.51 -1.65
N SER A 267 2.71 5.22 -1.32
CA SER A 267 3.43 4.13 -1.97
C SER A 267 3.18 4.13 -3.48
N ASP A 268 1.92 4.20 -3.91
CA ASP A 268 1.54 4.11 -5.32
C ASP A 268 2.03 5.29 -6.16
N LYS A 269 1.98 6.51 -5.61
CA LYS A 269 2.37 7.72 -6.35
C LYS A 269 3.86 8.01 -6.31
N THR A 270 4.54 7.66 -5.22
CA THR A 270 5.96 8.03 -5.02
C THR A 270 6.91 6.86 -5.22
N GLY A 271 6.41 5.63 -5.16
CA GLY A 271 7.23 4.42 -5.11
C GLY A 271 8.13 4.35 -3.86
N GLN A 272 7.80 5.10 -2.81
CA GLN A 272 8.55 5.13 -1.56
C GLN A 272 7.76 4.46 -0.44
N ASP A 273 8.46 3.68 0.37
CA ASP A 273 7.93 3.19 1.63
C ASP A 273 7.88 4.35 2.63
N ILE A 274 6.64 4.81 2.93
CA ILE A 274 6.38 5.91 3.84
C ILE A 274 7.00 5.68 5.23
N TYR A 275 7.16 4.44 5.70
CA TYR A 275 7.73 4.20 7.02
C TYR A 275 9.26 4.46 7.09
N SER A 276 9.95 4.49 5.95
CA SER A 276 11.41 4.66 5.88
C SER A 276 11.87 5.93 5.15
N ALA A 277 10.98 6.53 4.35
CA ALA A 277 11.28 7.68 3.51
C ALA A 277 11.47 8.99 4.30
N GLY A 278 10.77 9.11 5.42
CA GLY A 278 10.64 10.31 6.26
C GLY A 278 10.18 11.54 5.55
N LEU A 279 8.99 11.39 5.02
CA LEU A 279 8.21 12.38 4.35
C LEU A 279 7.48 13.25 5.37
N LYS A 280 7.15 14.47 4.96
CA LYS A 280 6.09 15.24 5.58
C LYS A 280 4.89 15.17 4.66
N VAL A 281 3.86 14.46 5.10
CA VAL A 281 2.68 14.13 4.32
C VAL A 281 1.53 15.01 4.80
N TYR A 282 1.02 15.87 3.92
CA TYR A 282 -0.13 16.74 4.21
C TYR A 282 -1.36 16.16 3.53
N THR A 283 -2.41 15.94 4.32
CA THR A 283 -3.63 15.25 3.89
C THR A 283 -4.81 16.21 3.84
N ASN A 284 -5.96 15.70 3.37
CA ASN A 284 -7.20 16.46 3.33
C ASN A 284 -8.12 16.16 4.53
N VAL A 285 -7.73 15.26 5.45
CA VAL A 285 -8.60 14.88 6.57
C VAL A 285 -8.93 16.09 7.43
N ASP A 286 -10.19 16.25 7.74
CA ASP A 286 -10.67 17.11 8.82
C ASP A 286 -10.84 16.21 10.05
N THR A 287 -9.97 16.41 11.05
CA THR A 287 -9.91 15.55 12.22
C THR A 287 -11.16 15.62 13.08
N ASP A 288 -11.84 16.77 13.11
CA ASP A 288 -13.09 16.94 13.84
C ASP A 288 -14.23 16.20 13.11
N VAL A 289 -14.30 16.30 11.78
CA VAL A 289 -15.29 15.56 10.97
C VAL A 289 -15.03 14.06 11.03
N GLN A 290 -13.78 13.62 10.92
CA GLN A 290 -13.40 12.21 11.02
C GLN A 290 -13.80 11.62 12.37
N LYS A 291 -13.52 12.34 13.46
CA LYS A 291 -13.91 11.91 14.80
C LYS A 291 -15.43 11.88 14.97
N TYR A 292 -16.13 12.88 14.46
CA TYR A 292 -17.59 12.89 14.50
C TYR A 292 -18.19 11.71 13.71
N LEU A 293 -17.66 11.40 12.52
CA LEU A 293 -18.05 10.24 11.72
C LEU A 293 -17.86 8.92 12.49
N TRP A 294 -16.72 8.80 13.17
CA TRP A 294 -16.44 7.67 14.04
C TRP A 294 -17.47 7.56 15.18
N ASP A 295 -17.77 8.66 15.87
CA ASP A 295 -18.73 8.67 16.98
C ASP A 295 -20.16 8.35 16.51
N VAL A 296 -20.55 8.77 15.31
CA VAL A 296 -21.87 8.47 14.71
C VAL A 296 -22.12 6.97 14.62
N TYR A 297 -21.11 6.20 14.22
CA TYR A 297 -21.26 4.77 14.02
C TYR A 297 -20.80 3.93 15.22
N ASN A 298 -19.84 4.39 16.01
CA ASN A 298 -19.31 3.61 17.14
C ASN A 298 -20.01 3.89 18.47
N THR A 299 -21.04 4.74 18.48
CA THR A 299 -21.89 4.98 19.65
C THR A 299 -23.35 4.65 19.36
N ASP A 300 -24.09 4.28 20.39
CA ASP A 300 -25.53 4.01 20.28
C ASP A 300 -26.39 5.30 20.28
N TYR A 301 -25.77 6.47 20.17
CA TYR A 301 -26.48 7.75 20.24
C TYR A 301 -27.20 8.12 18.94
N TYR A 302 -26.56 7.85 17.79
CA TYR A 302 -27.07 8.28 16.47
C TYR A 302 -27.73 7.16 15.67
N VAL A 303 -27.16 5.94 15.74
CA VAL A 303 -27.62 4.78 14.98
C VAL A 303 -27.81 3.61 15.94
N THR A 304 -29.00 3.00 15.92
CA THR A 304 -29.26 1.76 16.64
C THR A 304 -29.02 0.57 15.72
N TYR A 305 -28.16 -0.33 16.16
CA TYR A 305 -27.78 -1.52 15.39
C TYR A 305 -28.49 -2.77 15.89
N PRO A 306 -28.84 -3.71 14.99
CA PRO A 306 -29.51 -4.96 15.37
C PRO A 306 -28.60 -5.90 16.19
N ASP A 307 -27.29 -5.85 15.95
CA ASP A 307 -26.26 -6.66 16.63
C ASP A 307 -24.87 -5.99 16.52
N SER A 308 -23.86 -6.63 17.12
CA SER A 308 -22.45 -6.20 17.06
C SER A 308 -21.78 -6.47 15.72
N ASP A 309 -22.33 -7.39 14.92
CA ASP A 309 -21.69 -7.92 13.73
C ASP A 309 -21.98 -7.05 12.50
N LEU A 310 -23.04 -6.25 12.54
CA LEU A 310 -23.36 -5.28 11.49
C LEU A 310 -22.26 -4.22 11.35
N GLN A 311 -21.68 -4.18 10.16
CA GLN A 311 -20.60 -3.28 9.76
C GLN A 311 -21.10 -2.11 8.91
N VAL A 312 -20.41 -0.98 8.99
CA VAL A 312 -20.68 0.23 8.21
C VAL A 312 -19.40 0.71 7.56
N ALA A 313 -19.52 1.21 6.33
CA ALA A 313 -18.49 1.95 5.64
C ALA A 313 -19.07 3.29 5.17
N SER A 314 -18.28 4.36 5.28
CA SER A 314 -18.71 5.71 4.93
C SER A 314 -17.53 6.56 4.49
N THR A 315 -17.73 7.33 3.43
CA THR A 315 -16.75 8.30 2.92
C THR A 315 -17.43 9.66 2.83
N ILE A 316 -16.78 10.69 3.36
CA ILE A 316 -17.21 12.08 3.26
C ILE A 316 -16.23 12.83 2.37
N VAL A 317 -16.76 13.54 1.38
CA VAL A 317 -15.98 14.36 0.46
C VAL A 317 -16.39 15.83 0.53
N ASP A 318 -15.44 16.72 0.26
CA ASP A 318 -15.74 18.10 -0.09
C ASP A 318 -16.29 18.16 -1.53
N VAL A 319 -17.56 18.54 -1.66
CA VAL A 319 -18.26 18.61 -2.95
C VAL A 319 -17.71 19.66 -3.93
N GLN A 320 -16.90 20.61 -3.47
CA GLN A 320 -16.28 21.60 -4.36
C GLN A 320 -14.97 21.09 -4.95
N THR A 321 -14.24 20.25 -4.20
CA THR A 321 -12.88 19.83 -4.55
C THR A 321 -12.76 18.34 -4.86
N GLY A 322 -13.78 17.55 -4.54
CA GLY A 322 -13.76 16.08 -4.63
C GLY A 322 -12.87 15.40 -3.58
N LYS A 323 -12.25 16.16 -2.67
CA LYS A 323 -11.30 15.64 -1.69
C LYS A 323 -12.01 14.83 -0.61
N VAL A 324 -11.48 13.65 -0.29
CA VAL A 324 -11.91 12.87 0.88
C VAL A 324 -11.46 13.60 2.15
N ILE A 325 -12.41 13.99 2.99
CA ILE A 325 -12.15 14.72 4.25
C ILE A 325 -12.40 13.87 5.49
N ALA A 326 -13.13 12.76 5.36
CA ALA A 326 -13.25 11.72 6.36
C ALA A 326 -13.62 10.38 5.73
N GLN A 327 -13.16 9.28 6.30
CA GLN A 327 -13.43 7.93 5.83
C GLN A 327 -13.43 6.92 6.98
N LEU A 328 -14.46 6.08 7.02
CA LEU A 328 -14.62 4.99 7.99
C LEU A 328 -14.91 3.71 7.22
N GLY A 329 -14.13 2.67 7.47
CA GLY A 329 -14.22 1.39 6.79
C GLY A 329 -14.83 0.27 7.62
N SER A 330 -14.93 0.44 8.94
CA SER A 330 -15.58 -0.53 9.81
C SER A 330 -16.06 0.10 11.12
N ARG A 331 -17.05 -0.55 11.73
CA ARG A 331 -17.57 -0.22 13.06
C ARG A 331 -16.94 -1.15 14.10
N ASN A 332 -16.61 -0.60 15.26
CA ASN A 332 -15.95 -1.24 16.39
C ASN A 332 -14.68 -1.97 15.95
N GLN A 333 -13.88 -1.32 15.11
CA GLN A 333 -12.60 -1.89 14.68
C GLN A 333 -11.76 -2.22 15.92
N ASP A 334 -11.20 -3.42 15.94
CA ASP A 334 -10.30 -3.84 17.00
C ASP A 334 -9.09 -2.90 17.05
N THR A 335 -8.96 -2.16 18.16
CA THR A 335 -7.88 -1.20 18.37
C THR A 335 -6.52 -1.87 18.55
N THR A 336 -6.47 -3.19 18.68
CA THR A 336 -5.22 -3.97 18.69
C THR A 336 -4.69 -4.28 17.29
N VAL A 337 -5.49 -4.01 16.25
CA VAL A 337 -5.14 -4.17 14.84
C VAL A 337 -5.01 -2.80 14.20
N SER A 338 -3.80 -2.43 13.77
CA SER A 338 -3.61 -1.23 12.94
C SER A 338 -3.89 -1.56 11.48
N LEU A 339 -4.31 -0.55 10.73
CA LEU A 339 -4.57 -0.61 9.30
C LEU A 339 -5.56 -1.73 8.97
N GLY A 340 -6.62 -1.81 9.77
CA GLY A 340 -7.67 -2.81 9.62
C GLY A 340 -8.38 -2.74 8.27
N THR A 341 -9.27 -3.69 8.02
CA THR A 341 -10.02 -3.74 6.77
C THR A 341 -10.81 -2.46 6.56
N ASN A 342 -10.59 -1.81 5.42
CA ASN A 342 -11.28 -0.59 5.05
C ASN A 342 -12.36 -0.89 4.00
N GLN A 343 -13.60 -1.20 4.42
CA GLN A 343 -14.69 -1.48 3.46
C GLN A 343 -15.10 -0.25 2.64
N ALA A 344 -14.63 0.96 2.98
CA ALA A 344 -14.98 2.17 2.25
C ALA A 344 -14.41 2.18 0.81
N VAL A 345 -13.29 1.48 0.60
CA VAL A 345 -12.56 1.42 -0.68
C VAL A 345 -12.76 0.10 -1.42
N LEU A 346 -13.21 -0.96 -0.75
CA LEU A 346 -13.46 -2.27 -1.35
C LEU A 346 -14.65 -2.24 -2.32
N THR A 347 -14.53 -3.03 -3.39
CA THR A 347 -15.54 -3.15 -4.46
C THR A 347 -16.26 -4.50 -4.48
N ASP A 348 -16.15 -5.25 -3.38
CA ASP A 348 -16.66 -6.62 -3.22
C ASP A 348 -18.16 -6.67 -2.83
N ARG A 349 -18.84 -5.52 -2.78
CA ARG A 349 -20.27 -5.42 -2.44
C ARG A 349 -21.14 -4.93 -3.59
N ASP A 350 -22.37 -5.44 -3.58
CA ASP A 350 -23.44 -4.91 -4.42
C ASP A 350 -24.09 -3.67 -3.78
N TRP A 351 -24.06 -2.56 -4.49
CA TRP A 351 -24.69 -1.29 -4.12
C TRP A 351 -26.15 -1.20 -4.59
N GLY A 352 -26.60 -2.16 -5.39
CA GLY A 352 -27.99 -2.29 -5.78
C GLY A 352 -28.54 -1.06 -6.49
N SER A 353 -29.70 -0.59 -6.04
CA SER A 353 -30.44 0.48 -6.73
C SER A 353 -29.82 1.87 -6.61
N THR A 354 -28.84 2.09 -5.74
CA THR A 354 -28.12 3.37 -5.74
C THR A 354 -27.43 3.59 -7.09
N MET A 355 -27.15 2.53 -7.87
CA MET A 355 -26.44 2.61 -9.16
C MET A 355 -27.28 3.27 -10.24
N LYS A 356 -28.61 3.20 -10.13
CA LYS A 356 -29.55 3.65 -11.16
C LYS A 356 -29.28 5.09 -11.65
N PRO A 357 -29.15 6.09 -10.75
CA PRO A 357 -28.60 7.40 -11.06
C PRO A 357 -27.47 7.43 -12.09
N ILE A 358 -26.41 6.65 -11.87
CA ILE A 358 -25.14 6.76 -12.59
C ILE A 358 -25.00 5.75 -13.74
N THR A 359 -25.58 4.55 -13.62
CA THR A 359 -25.53 3.51 -14.66
C THR A 359 -26.59 3.71 -15.73
N ASP A 360 -27.77 4.21 -15.35
CA ASP A 360 -28.94 4.21 -16.24
C ASP A 360 -29.32 5.62 -16.67
N TYR A 361 -29.68 6.46 -15.70
CA TYR A 361 -30.32 7.74 -15.99
C TYR A 361 -29.31 8.81 -16.43
N ALA A 362 -28.17 8.95 -15.76
CA ALA A 362 -27.13 9.89 -16.16
C ALA A 362 -26.64 9.66 -17.61
N PRO A 363 -26.25 8.44 -18.02
CA PRO A 363 -25.86 8.21 -19.41
C PRO A 363 -27.04 8.32 -20.38
N ALA A 364 -28.28 8.06 -19.95
CA ALA A 364 -29.48 8.31 -20.76
C ALA A 364 -29.69 9.79 -21.05
N ILE A 365 -29.49 10.65 -20.05
CA ILE A 365 -29.56 12.10 -20.25
C ILE A 365 -28.37 12.56 -21.12
N GLU A 366 -27.15 12.07 -20.86
CA GLU A 366 -25.94 12.44 -21.62
C GLU A 366 -26.07 12.10 -23.11
N ASN A 367 -26.72 10.97 -23.42
CA ASN A 367 -26.96 10.52 -24.78
C ASN A 367 -28.26 11.03 -25.41
N GLY A 368 -28.97 11.96 -24.74
CA GLY A 368 -30.19 12.58 -25.25
C GLY A 368 -31.40 11.64 -25.33
N VAL A 369 -31.38 10.49 -24.65
CA VAL A 369 -32.57 9.62 -24.48
C VAL A 369 -33.62 10.36 -23.66
N TYR A 370 -33.16 11.06 -22.62
CA TYR A 370 -33.95 12.01 -21.87
C TYR A 370 -33.29 13.39 -21.93
N THR A 371 -34.10 14.43 -22.02
CA THR A 371 -33.68 15.84 -22.07
C THR A 371 -34.05 16.59 -20.79
N SER A 372 -34.97 16.03 -19.99
CA SER A 372 -35.44 16.62 -18.73
C SER A 372 -35.84 15.53 -17.73
N THR A 373 -35.76 15.84 -16.43
CA THR A 373 -36.29 14.97 -15.37
C THR A 373 -37.80 14.80 -15.41
N SER A 374 -38.51 15.67 -16.14
CA SER A 374 -39.95 15.57 -16.42
C SER A 374 -40.30 14.59 -17.53
N ASP A 375 -39.32 14.05 -18.27
CA ASP A 375 -39.59 13.16 -19.39
C ASP A 375 -40.31 11.89 -18.93
N ILE A 376 -41.23 11.40 -19.75
CA ILE A 376 -42.09 10.28 -19.41
C ILE A 376 -41.42 8.96 -19.78
N THR A 377 -41.44 8.04 -18.84
CA THR A 377 -41.09 6.63 -19.02
C THR A 377 -42.27 5.75 -18.59
N SER A 378 -42.18 4.46 -18.87
CA SER A 378 -43.25 3.49 -18.61
C SER A 378 -42.79 2.42 -17.63
N ASP A 379 -43.45 2.34 -16.48
CA ASP A 379 -43.38 1.26 -15.51
C ASP A 379 -44.53 0.27 -15.73
N SER A 380 -44.35 -0.62 -16.70
CA SER A 380 -45.32 -1.67 -17.07
C SER A 380 -44.59 -3.01 -17.20
N LYS A 381 -45.32 -4.13 -17.19
CA LYS A 381 -44.75 -5.47 -17.36
C LYS A 381 -43.73 -5.49 -18.52
N ALA A 382 -42.48 -5.84 -18.18
CA ALA A 382 -41.35 -5.87 -19.10
C ALA A 382 -40.48 -7.11 -18.83
N TYR A 383 -39.59 -7.40 -19.76
CA TYR A 383 -38.69 -8.55 -19.73
C TYR A 383 -37.26 -8.07 -19.86
N TRP A 384 -36.32 -8.79 -19.25
CA TRP A 384 -34.90 -8.48 -19.41
C TRP A 384 -34.53 -8.58 -20.89
N PRO A 385 -33.80 -7.59 -21.45
CA PRO A 385 -33.51 -7.55 -22.87
C PRO A 385 -32.85 -8.85 -23.36
N GLY A 386 -33.36 -9.40 -24.47
CA GLY A 386 -32.89 -10.67 -25.04
C GLY A 386 -33.33 -11.94 -24.30
N THR A 387 -34.25 -11.85 -23.34
CA THR A 387 -34.74 -13.01 -22.56
C THR A 387 -36.27 -13.04 -22.43
N SER A 388 -36.80 -14.14 -21.89
CA SER A 388 -38.20 -14.26 -21.45
C SER A 388 -38.38 -14.07 -19.94
N THR A 389 -37.33 -13.66 -19.22
CA THR A 389 -37.37 -13.43 -17.78
C THR A 389 -38.01 -12.08 -17.48
N GLN A 390 -39.10 -12.09 -16.72
CA GLN A 390 -39.83 -10.88 -16.37
C GLN A 390 -39.04 -10.04 -15.35
N ILE A 391 -39.01 -8.72 -15.56
CA ILE A 391 -38.50 -7.75 -14.60
C ILE A 391 -39.59 -7.47 -13.57
N TYR A 392 -39.24 -7.49 -12.29
CA TYR A 392 -40.15 -7.12 -11.20
C TYR A 392 -39.63 -5.87 -10.48
N ASN A 393 -40.55 -4.99 -10.11
CA ASN A 393 -40.31 -3.99 -9.07
C ASN A 393 -40.34 -4.65 -7.69
N TRP A 394 -39.76 -4.00 -6.69
CA TRP A 394 -39.66 -4.52 -5.32
C TRP A 394 -41.04 -4.87 -4.71
N ASP A 395 -42.08 -4.14 -5.10
CA ASP A 395 -43.48 -4.31 -4.68
C ASP A 395 -44.31 -5.22 -5.61
N ARG A 396 -43.71 -5.71 -6.70
CA ARG A 396 -44.37 -6.48 -7.78
C ARG A 396 -45.54 -5.77 -8.47
N GLN A 397 -45.65 -4.45 -8.33
CA GLN A 397 -46.67 -3.63 -8.99
C GLN A 397 -46.06 -2.84 -10.16
N TYR A 398 -46.94 -2.22 -10.96
CA TYR A 398 -46.59 -1.39 -12.11
C TYR A 398 -47.46 -0.13 -12.10
N TYR A 399 -46.85 1.04 -12.14
CA TYR A 399 -47.57 2.31 -12.02
C TYR A 399 -47.91 2.94 -13.38
N GLY A 400 -47.55 2.29 -14.49
CA GLY A 400 -47.79 2.81 -15.83
C GLY A 400 -46.86 3.98 -16.16
N ASN A 401 -47.38 5.00 -16.82
CA ASN A 401 -46.57 6.15 -17.23
C ASN A 401 -46.21 7.02 -16.03
N MET A 402 -44.93 7.39 -15.92
CA MET A 402 -44.41 8.27 -14.87
C MET A 402 -43.24 9.11 -15.39
N THR A 403 -42.89 10.17 -14.69
CA THR A 403 -41.67 10.93 -15.01
C THR A 403 -40.42 10.14 -14.61
N ILE A 404 -39.28 10.40 -15.25
CA ILE A 404 -38.00 9.80 -14.80
C ILE A 404 -37.64 10.28 -13.38
N GLN A 405 -38.03 11.49 -12.98
CA GLN A 405 -37.88 11.96 -11.60
C GLN A 405 -38.61 11.04 -10.61
N THR A 406 -39.88 10.72 -10.87
CA THR A 406 -40.65 9.79 -10.04
C THR A 406 -40.05 8.38 -10.08
N ALA A 407 -39.55 7.94 -11.24
CA ALA A 407 -38.93 6.63 -11.37
C ALA A 407 -37.67 6.48 -10.52
N ILE A 408 -36.82 7.53 -10.46
CA ILE A 408 -35.63 7.59 -9.59
C ILE A 408 -36.06 7.64 -8.12
N GLN A 409 -36.98 8.54 -7.75
CA GLN A 409 -37.47 8.70 -6.37
C GLN A 409 -38.08 7.41 -5.80
N GLN A 410 -38.82 6.67 -6.62
CA GLN A 410 -39.45 5.41 -6.22
C GLN A 410 -38.57 4.18 -6.49
N SER A 411 -37.35 4.41 -6.99
CA SER A 411 -36.36 3.39 -7.34
C SER A 411 -36.96 2.24 -8.18
N ARG A 412 -37.74 2.58 -9.20
CA ARG A 412 -38.43 1.57 -10.04
C ARG A 412 -37.42 0.83 -10.93
N ASN A 413 -37.52 -0.50 -10.96
CA ASN A 413 -36.59 -1.37 -11.71
C ASN A 413 -36.86 -1.33 -13.21
N VAL A 414 -38.14 -1.37 -13.63
CA VAL A 414 -38.47 -1.40 -15.06
C VAL A 414 -37.99 -0.14 -15.80
N PRO A 415 -38.27 1.08 -15.31
CA PRO A 415 -37.77 2.29 -15.98
C PRO A 415 -36.24 2.38 -16.03
N ALA A 416 -35.54 1.93 -14.98
CA ALA A 416 -34.08 1.88 -14.93
C ALA A 416 -33.50 0.98 -16.03
N VAL A 417 -34.00 -0.26 -16.16
CA VAL A 417 -33.57 -1.19 -17.22
C VAL A 417 -33.86 -0.62 -18.60
N LYS A 418 -35.02 0.01 -18.80
CA LYS A 418 -35.37 0.67 -20.08
C LYS A 418 -34.44 1.83 -20.42
N ALA A 419 -34.03 2.62 -19.43
CA ALA A 419 -33.07 3.70 -19.63
C ALA A 419 -31.70 3.14 -20.08
N LEU A 420 -31.18 2.12 -19.39
CA LEU A 420 -29.93 1.45 -19.78
C LEU A 420 -30.02 0.79 -21.16
N GLU A 421 -31.13 0.12 -21.48
CA GLU A 421 -31.39 -0.47 -22.80
C GLU A 421 -31.38 0.58 -23.91
N SER A 422 -32.00 1.74 -23.68
CA SER A 422 -32.07 2.83 -24.65
C SER A 422 -30.71 3.48 -24.93
N VAL A 423 -29.84 3.52 -23.92
CA VAL A 423 -28.44 3.99 -24.04
C VAL A 423 -27.57 2.95 -24.76
N GLY A 424 -27.73 1.69 -24.39
CA GLY A 424 -26.86 0.58 -24.78
C GLY A 424 -25.64 0.42 -23.87
N LEU A 425 -25.28 -0.83 -23.60
CA LEU A 425 -24.26 -1.22 -22.61
C LEU A 425 -22.88 -0.57 -22.84
N ASN A 426 -22.45 -0.41 -24.10
CA ASN A 426 -21.15 0.17 -24.41
C ASN A 426 -21.05 1.64 -23.97
N LYS A 427 -22.10 2.43 -24.23
CA LYS A 427 -22.13 3.86 -23.89
C LYS A 427 -22.24 4.06 -22.38
N ALA A 428 -23.07 3.25 -21.70
CA ALA A 428 -23.15 3.26 -20.25
C ALA A 428 -21.82 2.85 -19.60
N LYS A 429 -21.16 1.81 -20.12
CA LYS A 429 -19.83 1.39 -19.65
C LYS A 429 -18.81 2.52 -19.81
N SER A 430 -18.72 3.15 -20.98
CA SER A 430 -17.79 4.28 -21.19
C SER A 430 -18.11 5.48 -20.30
N PHE A 431 -19.38 5.72 -19.97
CA PHE A 431 -19.77 6.76 -19.02
C PHE A 431 -19.25 6.44 -17.61
N LEU A 432 -19.46 5.21 -17.13
CA LEU A 432 -18.97 4.74 -15.82
C LEU A 432 -17.43 4.75 -15.74
N GLU A 433 -16.73 4.37 -16.81
CA GLU A 433 -15.26 4.45 -16.88
C GLU A 433 -14.77 5.90 -16.74
N GLY A 434 -15.51 6.87 -17.31
CA GLY A 434 -15.25 8.30 -17.12
C GLY A 434 -15.45 8.76 -15.67
N LEU A 435 -16.20 8.00 -14.87
CA LEU A 435 -16.37 8.18 -13.43
C LEU A 435 -15.43 7.29 -12.60
N GLY A 436 -14.42 6.66 -13.20
CA GLY A 436 -13.50 5.77 -12.48
C GLY A 436 -14.15 4.46 -11.98
N ILE A 437 -15.35 4.12 -12.45
CA ILE A 437 -16.05 2.86 -12.13
C ILE A 437 -15.87 1.91 -13.32
N TYR A 438 -15.06 0.87 -13.12
CA TYR A 438 -14.68 -0.04 -14.18
C TYR A 438 -15.46 -1.35 -14.10
N TYR A 439 -15.85 -1.87 -15.27
CA TYR A 439 -16.44 -3.19 -15.41
C TYR A 439 -15.71 -3.98 -16.50
N PRO A 440 -15.37 -5.26 -16.30
CA PRO A 440 -14.87 -6.11 -17.38
C PRO A 440 -15.88 -6.15 -18.52
N GLN A 441 -17.13 -6.44 -18.16
CA GLN A 441 -18.30 -6.41 -19.01
C GLN A 441 -19.50 -5.87 -18.23
N LEU A 442 -20.31 -5.04 -18.89
CA LEU A 442 -21.59 -4.58 -18.36
C LEU A 442 -22.73 -5.45 -18.91
N TYR A 443 -23.71 -5.74 -18.08
CA TYR A 443 -24.93 -6.49 -18.42
C TYR A 443 -26.16 -5.65 -18.05
N TYR A 444 -27.32 -5.96 -18.63
CA TYR A 444 -28.55 -5.23 -18.29
C TYR A 444 -28.94 -5.37 -16.81
N SER A 445 -28.56 -6.47 -16.15
CA SER A 445 -28.72 -6.62 -14.70
C SER A 445 -28.00 -5.53 -13.90
N ASN A 446 -26.98 -4.88 -14.47
CA ASN A 446 -26.27 -3.78 -13.82
C ASN A 446 -27.12 -2.51 -13.66
N ALA A 447 -28.29 -2.43 -14.31
CA ALA A 447 -29.27 -1.37 -14.03
C ALA A 447 -29.78 -1.39 -12.58
N ILE A 448 -29.66 -2.53 -11.87
CA ILE A 448 -30.14 -2.65 -10.50
C ILE A 448 -29.11 -3.26 -9.54
N SER A 449 -27.86 -3.41 -10.00
CA SER A 449 -26.79 -4.07 -9.27
C SER A 449 -25.43 -3.54 -9.71
N SER A 450 -24.51 -3.33 -8.78
CA SER A 450 -23.11 -3.02 -9.07
C SER A 450 -22.24 -4.26 -9.27
N SER A 451 -22.82 -5.47 -9.24
CA SER A 451 -22.07 -6.73 -9.33
C SER A 451 -21.20 -6.81 -10.59
N THR A 452 -19.99 -7.34 -10.43
CA THR A 452 -19.00 -7.57 -11.49
C THR A 452 -18.72 -9.07 -11.65
N SER A 453 -18.32 -9.49 -12.84
CA SER A 453 -17.92 -10.87 -13.14
C SER A 453 -16.49 -11.20 -12.69
N ASP A 454 -15.74 -10.20 -12.27
CA ASP A 454 -14.34 -10.29 -11.85
C ASP A 454 -14.17 -9.63 -10.50
N SER A 455 -13.45 -10.29 -9.59
CA SER A 455 -13.21 -9.87 -8.21
C SER A 455 -11.96 -9.01 -8.01
N ASP A 456 -11.24 -8.67 -9.08
CA ASP A 456 -10.14 -7.69 -9.02
C ASP A 456 -10.66 -6.32 -8.53
N GLU A 457 -9.99 -5.75 -7.52
CA GLU A 457 -10.38 -4.52 -6.80
C GLU A 457 -10.50 -3.29 -7.71
N LYS A 458 -9.90 -3.31 -8.91
CA LYS A 458 -10.09 -2.22 -9.88
C LYS A 458 -11.52 -2.16 -10.41
N TYR A 459 -12.23 -3.29 -10.45
CA TYR A 459 -13.59 -3.38 -10.96
C TYR A 459 -14.65 -3.18 -9.87
N GLY A 460 -15.84 -2.76 -10.27
CA GLY A 460 -16.95 -2.51 -9.36
C GLY A 460 -16.86 -1.13 -8.71
N ALA A 461 -17.61 -0.97 -7.62
CA ALA A 461 -17.85 0.33 -7.01
C ALA A 461 -17.72 0.27 -5.48
N SER A 462 -17.26 1.35 -4.86
CA SER A 462 -17.03 1.50 -3.42
C SER A 462 -17.47 2.89 -2.95
N SER A 463 -17.71 3.09 -1.65
CA SER A 463 -18.20 4.38 -1.14
C SER A 463 -17.33 5.56 -1.59
N GLU A 464 -16.03 5.31 -1.73
CA GLU A 464 -15.06 6.27 -2.24
C GLU A 464 -15.15 6.48 -3.76
N LYS A 465 -15.12 5.40 -4.56
CA LYS A 465 -15.12 5.49 -6.04
C LYS A 465 -16.34 6.24 -6.57
N TRP A 466 -17.48 6.13 -5.88
CA TRP A 466 -18.72 6.82 -6.21
C TRP A 466 -18.65 8.34 -6.08
N LEU A 467 -17.92 8.83 -5.09
CA LEU A 467 -17.87 10.24 -4.74
C LEU A 467 -16.75 10.97 -5.47
N LEU A 468 -15.62 10.29 -5.70
CA LEU A 468 -14.43 10.89 -6.29
C LEU A 468 -14.63 11.45 -7.70
N HIS A 469 -15.63 11.00 -8.45
CA HIS A 469 -15.73 11.32 -9.88
C HIS A 469 -17.07 11.92 -10.33
N MET A 470 -17.93 12.35 -9.41
CA MET A 470 -19.08 13.15 -9.83
C MET A 470 -18.59 14.43 -10.55
N PRO A 471 -19.08 14.75 -11.76
CA PRO A 471 -18.61 15.90 -12.50
C PRO A 471 -19.03 17.19 -11.79
N HIS A 472 -18.03 17.89 -11.27
CA HIS A 472 -18.12 19.27 -10.85
C HIS A 472 -17.56 20.19 -11.93
N SER A 473 -17.99 21.44 -11.95
CA SER A 473 -17.71 22.42 -13.00
C SER A 473 -16.26 22.91 -13.11
N LEU A 474 -15.28 22.19 -12.54
CA LEU A 474 -13.88 22.59 -12.51
C LEU A 474 -12.98 21.42 -12.93
N THR A 475 -12.18 21.71 -13.95
CA THR A 475 -11.17 20.86 -14.58
C THR A 475 -9.89 20.86 -13.74
N GLU A 476 -9.82 20.03 -12.70
CA GLU A 476 -8.54 19.63 -12.07
C GLU A 476 -8.59 18.12 -11.78
N GLU A 477 -7.43 17.45 -11.85
CA GLU A 477 -7.28 16.01 -11.59
C GLU A 477 -7.98 15.63 -10.27
N PHE A 478 -8.79 14.56 -10.31
CA PHE A 478 -9.50 14.06 -9.14
C PHE A 478 -8.49 13.65 -8.05
N THR A 479 -8.36 14.46 -6.99
CA THR A 479 -7.36 14.23 -5.95
C THR A 479 -7.91 13.42 -4.77
N THR A 480 -7.21 12.32 -4.59
CA THR A 480 -7.03 11.39 -3.47
C THR A 480 -6.72 12.03 -2.09
N ASN A 481 -6.41 11.21 -1.07
CA ASN A 481 -6.16 11.61 0.34
C ASN A 481 -4.96 12.57 0.56
N LEU A 482 -4.09 12.73 -0.44
CA LEU A 482 -2.94 13.64 -0.43
C LEU A 482 -3.22 15.01 -1.06
N ASN A 483 -2.69 16.06 -0.44
CA ASN A 483 -2.65 17.39 -1.03
C ASN A 483 -1.37 17.54 -1.89
N MET A 484 -1.36 16.97 -3.11
CA MET A 484 -0.25 17.20 -4.06
C MET A 484 -0.50 18.46 -4.88
N SER A 485 0.29 19.51 -4.65
CA SER A 485 0.33 20.65 -5.57
C SER A 485 1.16 20.29 -6.80
N THR A 486 0.55 19.70 -7.83
CA THR A 486 1.16 19.59 -9.16
C THR A 486 0.14 19.97 -10.23
N LYS A 487 0.26 21.20 -10.74
CA LYS A 487 -0.45 21.66 -11.95
C LYS A 487 0.03 20.87 -13.16
N LEU A 488 -0.83 20.05 -13.76
CA LEU A 488 -0.63 19.46 -15.09
C LEU A 488 -1.87 19.66 -15.97
N ASN A 489 -1.61 19.98 -17.24
CA ASN A 489 -2.54 20.56 -18.20
C ASN A 489 -3.74 19.65 -18.52
N SER A 490 -4.94 20.19 -18.34
CA SER A 490 -6.22 19.58 -18.68
C SER A 490 -6.44 19.44 -20.18
N THR A 491 -6.86 18.26 -20.64
CA THR A 491 -7.59 18.11 -21.91
C THR A 491 -9.08 18.05 -21.60
N THR A 492 -9.84 18.96 -22.20
CA THR A 492 -11.26 19.22 -21.89
C THR A 492 -12.18 18.16 -22.49
N VAL A 493 -13.05 17.55 -21.67
CA VAL A 493 -14.33 16.98 -22.13
C VAL A 493 -15.44 17.73 -21.39
N GLN A 494 -16.37 18.33 -22.14
CA GLN A 494 -17.49 19.12 -21.61
C GLN A 494 -18.63 18.21 -21.14
N ALA A 495 -18.93 18.21 -19.84
CA ALA A 495 -20.24 17.79 -19.31
C ALA A 495 -20.71 18.87 -18.32
N LYS A 496 -21.22 19.99 -18.84
CA LYS A 496 -21.34 21.23 -18.05
C LYS A 496 -22.65 21.42 -17.28
N HIS A 497 -23.61 20.48 -17.24
CA HIS A 497 -24.89 20.72 -16.55
C HIS A 497 -25.62 19.51 -15.93
N LEU A 498 -25.08 18.28 -16.01
CA LEU A 498 -25.95 17.10 -15.86
C LEU A 498 -26.11 16.52 -14.44
N ILE A 499 -25.10 16.58 -13.57
CA ILE A 499 -25.10 15.81 -12.31
C ILE A 499 -25.65 16.57 -11.09
N HIS A 500 -25.79 17.90 -11.18
CA HIS A 500 -26.49 18.69 -10.15
C HIS A 500 -27.97 18.29 -9.95
N LEU A 501 -28.57 17.57 -10.90
CA LEU A 501 -29.96 17.10 -10.83
C LEU A 501 -30.15 15.78 -10.09
N VAL A 502 -29.07 15.05 -9.76
CA VAL A 502 -29.15 13.67 -9.25
C VAL A 502 -28.50 13.49 -7.87
N ALA A 503 -27.62 14.40 -7.45
CA ALA A 503 -26.80 14.25 -6.23
C ALA A 503 -27.38 14.89 -4.95
N VAL A 504 -28.68 15.18 -4.88
CA VAL A 504 -29.32 15.65 -3.63
C VAL A 504 -30.46 14.71 -3.27
N GLN A 505 -30.16 13.70 -2.44
CA GLN A 505 -31.08 13.14 -1.46
C GLN A 505 -30.34 12.38 -0.36
#